data_AF-A0AAV0GRU8-F1
#
_entry.id   AF-A0AAV0GRU8-F1
#
_cell.length_a   1.000
_cell.length_b   1.000
_cell.length_c   1.000
_cell.angle_alpha   90.00
_cell.angle_beta   90.00
_cell.angle_gamma   90.00
#
_symmetry.space_group_name_H-M   'P 1'
#
loop_
_entity.id
_entity.type
_entity.pdbx_description
1 polymer ?
#
loop_
_entity_poly.entity_id
_entity_poly.type
_entity_poly.pdbx_seq_one_letter_code
_entity_poly.pdbx_strand_id
1 'polypeptide(L)'
;VELLSPKSEVLIYKTDDVAAYQGNGIFYEDVRFKDVLFDSGFSGGGVLAVDTARTQITSCYFLNFTTQGVLVQGGRDAFIQSCFLGQRPTVGGGVGEKDYSGTAIDLAGNDNVVTDAVIFSSAIGVVLRGQANMLRNIHTYNKERIFGGIGILVRAFADYNRITDCFVDYNSIVLEDPRFIQITNSFFLGYANVVLKAVKGRLEALSITDNFFRGIDMAPVVELQGEFTEVRDVAVERNQAWNSTVKSTSAKTVLARKGTKWVADFSKVLLFPDKIEYFQYSFLVKESSRMPIHAATAVAGNKVVVESEGVADAVVSVVVDQCNPI
;
A
#
# COMPACT_ATOMS: atom_id res chain seq x y z
N VAL A 1 -20.50 21.75 1.46
CA VAL A 1 -20.38 22.48 2.73
C VAL A 1 -18.93 22.85 2.94
N GLU A 2 -18.66 24.12 3.18
CA GLU A 2 -17.30 24.63 3.40
C GLU A 2 -17.20 25.13 4.85
N LEU A 3 -16.16 24.69 5.54
CA LEU A 3 -15.77 25.16 6.86
C LEU A 3 -14.44 25.89 6.70
N LEU A 4 -14.51 27.22 6.62
CA LEU A 4 -13.37 28.10 6.34
C LEU A 4 -13.26 29.20 7.39
N SER A 5 -12.04 29.53 7.81
CA SER A 5 -11.77 30.71 8.64
C SER A 5 -11.72 31.94 7.75
N PRO A 6 -12.10 33.13 8.25
CA PRO A 6 -11.83 34.39 7.54
C PRO A 6 -10.35 34.59 7.17
N LYS A 7 -9.44 33.86 7.84
CA LYS A 7 -8.00 33.85 7.56
C LYS A 7 -7.48 32.56 6.90
N SER A 8 -8.35 31.58 6.64
CA SER A 8 -7.95 30.35 5.97
C SER A 8 -7.74 30.62 4.49
N GLU A 9 -6.65 30.10 3.93
CA GLU A 9 -6.43 30.06 2.50
C GLU A 9 -6.78 28.66 1.98
N VAL A 10 -7.74 28.57 1.06
CA VAL A 10 -7.99 27.32 0.32
C VAL A 10 -6.80 27.11 -0.60
N LEU A 11 -6.10 26.00 -0.43
CA LEU A 11 -4.85 25.77 -1.14
C LEU A 11 -5.17 25.09 -2.45
N ILE A 12 -4.90 25.79 -3.54
CA ILE A 12 -4.94 25.19 -4.89
C ILE A 12 -3.62 24.45 -5.06
N TYR A 13 -3.61 23.15 -4.73
CA TYR A 13 -2.43 22.29 -4.90
C TYR A 13 -1.96 22.30 -6.36
N LYS A 14 -0.86 23.00 -6.64
CA LYS A 14 -0.19 22.98 -7.95
C LYS A 14 1.03 22.06 -8.00
N THR A 15 1.57 21.62 -6.85
CA THR A 15 2.72 20.72 -6.75
C THR A 15 2.69 19.89 -5.46
N ASP A 16 3.33 18.71 -5.49
CA ASP A 16 3.45 17.71 -4.42
C ASP A 16 4.34 18.13 -3.22
N ASP A 17 4.50 19.43 -2.96
CA ASP A 17 5.30 19.92 -1.82
C ASP A 17 4.49 19.91 -0.53
N VAL A 18 4.54 18.77 0.17
CA VAL A 18 3.88 18.49 1.47
C VAL A 18 4.58 19.20 2.64
N ALA A 19 5.73 19.84 2.44
CA ALA A 19 6.56 20.38 3.52
C ALA A 19 6.00 21.65 4.21
N ALA A 20 4.87 22.20 3.78
CA ALA A 20 4.54 23.59 4.06
C ALA A 20 3.23 23.86 4.82
N TYR A 21 2.67 22.97 5.65
CA TYR A 21 1.38 23.30 6.30
C TYR A 21 1.27 23.00 7.80
N GLN A 22 2.39 23.10 8.53
CA GLN A 22 2.35 23.29 9.99
C GLN A 22 2.18 24.77 10.41
N GLY A 23 1.94 25.68 9.46
CA GLY A 23 2.08 27.13 9.67
C GLY A 23 0.81 27.94 9.90
N ASN A 24 -0.37 27.45 9.53
CA ASN A 24 -1.63 28.17 9.77
C ASN A 24 -2.28 27.67 11.05
N GLY A 25 -2.74 28.60 11.89
CA GLY A 25 -3.39 28.26 13.16
C GLY A 25 -4.63 27.38 12.95
N ILE A 26 -4.97 26.54 13.93
CA ILE A 26 -6.27 25.87 13.97
C ILE A 26 -7.32 26.92 14.35
N PHE A 27 -8.37 27.07 13.53
CA PHE A 27 -9.38 28.12 13.70
C PHE A 27 -10.78 27.62 14.03
N TYR A 28 -11.07 26.35 13.72
CA TYR A 28 -12.31 25.68 14.13
C TYR A 28 -11.99 24.36 14.78
N GLU A 29 -12.68 24.09 15.88
CA GLU A 29 -12.55 22.84 16.58
C GLU A 29 -13.92 22.21 16.82
N ASP A 30 -13.93 20.88 16.94
CA ASP A 30 -15.08 20.11 17.42
C ASP A 30 -16.36 20.21 16.57
N VAL A 31 -16.20 20.50 15.26
CA VAL A 31 -17.31 20.50 14.31
C VAL A 31 -17.77 19.07 14.03
N ARG A 32 -19.08 18.82 14.04
CA ARG A 32 -19.64 17.47 13.85
C ARG A 32 -20.75 17.44 12.81
N PHE A 33 -20.62 16.51 11.87
CA PHE A 33 -21.70 16.08 10.98
C PHE A 33 -22.07 14.64 11.31
N LYS A 34 -23.37 14.39 11.50
CA LYS A 34 -23.88 13.06 11.82
C LYS A 34 -25.19 12.77 11.11
N ASP A 35 -25.32 11.59 10.52
CA ASP A 35 -26.55 11.10 9.88
C ASP A 35 -27.05 12.02 8.74
N VAL A 36 -26.11 12.63 8.00
CA VAL A 36 -26.38 13.58 6.91
C VAL A 36 -26.11 12.94 5.55
N LEU A 37 -27.02 13.16 4.60
CA LEU A 37 -26.78 12.96 3.16
C LEU A 37 -26.26 14.26 2.53
N PHE A 38 -25.05 14.20 1.98
CA PHE A 38 -24.48 15.23 1.12
C PHE A 38 -24.59 14.79 -0.34
N ASP A 39 -25.55 15.35 -1.08
CA ASP A 39 -25.66 15.16 -2.52
C ASP A 39 -25.17 16.42 -3.24
N SER A 40 -24.04 16.29 -3.96
CA SER A 40 -23.43 17.41 -4.68
C SER A 40 -24.06 17.64 -6.07
N GLY A 41 -24.99 16.80 -6.53
CA GLY A 41 -25.68 16.97 -7.81
C GLY A 41 -24.75 17.03 -9.04
N PHE A 42 -23.61 16.35 -8.99
CA PHE A 42 -22.51 16.41 -9.96
C PHE A 42 -21.81 17.78 -10.06
N SER A 43 -21.96 18.62 -9.04
CA SER A 43 -21.37 19.94 -8.96
C SER A 43 -20.48 20.07 -7.71
N GLY A 44 -19.16 19.93 -7.90
CA GLY A 44 -18.19 20.11 -6.82
C GLY A 44 -18.10 18.91 -5.87
N GLY A 45 -18.02 19.20 -4.56
CA GLY A 45 -17.71 18.23 -3.51
C GLY A 45 -18.70 18.23 -2.35
N GLY A 46 -18.45 17.39 -1.34
CA GLY A 46 -19.28 17.26 -0.14
C GLY A 46 -18.87 18.21 0.97
N VAL A 47 -17.82 17.86 1.73
CA VAL A 47 -17.30 18.65 2.85
C VAL A 47 -15.85 19.07 2.61
N LEU A 48 -15.58 20.37 2.74
CA LEU A 48 -14.24 20.94 2.80
C LEU A 48 -13.99 21.46 4.22
N ALA A 49 -12.99 20.91 4.91
CA ALA A 49 -12.56 21.31 6.24
C ALA A 49 -11.12 21.85 6.18
N VAL A 50 -10.96 23.17 6.32
CA VAL A 50 -9.65 23.85 6.25
C VAL A 50 -9.26 24.37 7.62
N ASP A 51 -8.01 24.10 8.04
CA ASP A 51 -7.44 24.57 9.30
C ASP A 51 -8.31 24.23 10.54
N THR A 52 -8.88 23.01 10.52
CA THR A 52 -9.76 22.51 11.59
C THR A 52 -9.06 21.46 12.45
N ALA A 53 -9.49 21.32 13.71
CA ALA A 53 -9.12 20.18 14.56
C ALA A 53 -10.35 19.46 15.10
N ARG A 54 -10.22 18.15 15.32
CA ARG A 54 -11.27 17.32 15.96
C ARG A 54 -12.62 17.35 15.22
N THR A 55 -12.58 17.55 13.89
CA THR A 55 -13.75 17.50 13.02
C THR A 55 -14.26 16.05 12.94
N GLN A 56 -15.55 15.82 13.20
CA GLN A 56 -16.16 14.50 13.16
C GLN A 56 -17.18 14.42 12.04
N ILE A 57 -17.03 13.43 11.15
CA ILE A 57 -17.97 13.14 10.06
C ILE A 57 -18.37 11.68 10.24
N THR A 58 -19.54 11.44 10.80
CA THR A 58 -19.95 10.11 11.26
C THR A 58 -21.29 9.69 10.67
N SER A 59 -21.40 8.48 10.16
CA SER A 59 -22.66 7.94 9.64
C SER A 59 -23.27 8.80 8.52
N CYS A 60 -22.40 9.45 7.74
CA CYS A 60 -22.80 10.31 6.64
C CYS A 60 -22.76 9.57 5.30
N TYR A 61 -23.58 10.04 4.36
CA TYR A 61 -23.64 9.53 3.00
C TYR A 61 -23.24 10.66 2.03
N PHE A 62 -22.33 10.38 1.10
CA PHE A 62 -21.83 11.34 0.12
C PHE A 62 -22.09 10.83 -1.29
N LEU A 63 -22.85 11.60 -2.08
CA LEU A 63 -23.24 11.25 -3.44
C LEU A 63 -22.90 12.34 -4.45
N ASN A 64 -22.70 11.91 -5.68
CA ASN A 64 -22.67 12.78 -6.86
C ASN A 64 -21.62 13.91 -6.78
N PHE A 65 -20.51 13.72 -6.08
CA PHE A 65 -19.38 14.65 -6.13
C PHE A 65 -18.57 14.47 -7.43
N THR A 66 -18.06 15.56 -7.99
CA THR A 66 -17.12 15.57 -9.12
C THR A 66 -15.69 15.95 -8.71
N THR A 67 -15.52 16.54 -7.52
CA THR A 67 -14.23 16.81 -6.88
C THR A 67 -13.99 15.86 -5.69
N GLN A 68 -14.08 16.33 -4.44
CA GLN A 68 -13.87 15.54 -3.24
C GLN A 68 -15.19 15.31 -2.49
N GLY A 69 -15.47 14.08 -2.08
CA GLY A 69 -16.54 13.80 -1.11
C GLY A 69 -16.23 14.50 0.22
N VAL A 70 -15.04 14.25 0.76
CA VAL A 70 -14.47 14.93 1.93
C VAL A 70 -13.04 15.36 1.63
N LEU A 71 -12.70 16.62 1.91
CA LEU A 71 -11.34 17.15 1.87
C LEU A 71 -11.00 17.78 3.22
N VAL A 72 -9.93 17.30 3.86
CA VAL A 72 -9.33 17.89 5.06
C VAL A 72 -8.01 18.52 4.67
N GLN A 73 -7.85 19.83 4.92
CA GLN A 73 -6.72 20.62 4.42
C GLN A 73 -6.10 21.45 5.55
N GLY A 74 -4.81 21.30 5.82
CA GLY A 74 -4.11 22.07 6.87
C GLY A 74 -4.58 21.80 8.31
N GLY A 75 -5.62 20.96 8.48
CA GLY A 75 -6.14 20.53 9.76
C GLY A 75 -5.52 19.23 10.27
N ARG A 76 -5.96 18.82 11.47
CA ARG A 76 -5.56 17.55 12.11
C ARG A 76 -6.70 16.92 12.89
N ASP A 77 -6.50 15.68 13.32
CA ASP A 77 -7.42 14.97 14.21
C ASP A 77 -8.86 14.86 13.66
N ALA A 78 -9.04 14.86 12.34
CA ALA A 78 -10.35 14.62 11.74
C ALA A 78 -10.71 13.13 11.86
N PHE A 79 -11.96 12.85 12.22
CA PHE A 79 -12.49 11.51 12.43
C PHE A 79 -13.65 11.24 11.47
N ILE A 80 -13.39 10.46 10.42
CA ILE A 80 -14.38 10.09 9.39
C ILE A 80 -14.78 8.64 9.64
N GLN A 81 -16.00 8.39 10.11
CA GLN A 81 -16.42 7.07 10.59
C GLN A 81 -17.76 6.61 10.01
N SER A 82 -17.86 5.32 9.65
CA SER A 82 -19.15 4.70 9.27
C SER A 82 -19.84 5.40 8.09
N CYS A 83 -19.07 5.92 7.14
CA CYS A 83 -19.57 6.71 6.03
C CYS A 83 -19.64 5.90 4.73
N PHE A 84 -20.57 6.30 3.87
CA PHE A 84 -20.67 5.79 2.49
C PHE A 84 -20.36 6.93 1.53
N LEU A 85 -19.39 6.75 0.64
CA LEU A 85 -18.97 7.79 -0.29
C LEU A 85 -18.87 7.26 -1.71
N GLY A 86 -19.63 7.84 -2.63
CA GLY A 86 -19.43 7.55 -4.04
C GLY A 86 -19.94 8.60 -5.01
N GLN A 87 -19.21 8.78 -6.11
CA GLN A 87 -19.61 9.74 -7.14
C GLN A 87 -20.86 9.27 -7.89
N ARG A 88 -21.12 7.96 -7.99
CA ARG A 88 -22.35 7.41 -8.60
C ARG A 88 -22.94 6.33 -7.69
N PRO A 89 -24.26 6.30 -7.45
CA PRO A 89 -24.92 5.24 -6.69
C PRO A 89 -25.03 3.95 -7.52
N THR A 90 -23.91 3.25 -7.72
CA THR A 90 -23.85 1.95 -8.41
C THR A 90 -23.18 0.91 -7.52
N VAL A 91 -23.38 -0.37 -7.84
CA VAL A 91 -22.82 -1.52 -7.12
C VAL A 91 -21.65 -2.16 -7.89
N GLY A 92 -20.92 -1.35 -8.66
CA GLY A 92 -19.87 -1.80 -9.59
C GLY A 92 -20.37 -2.03 -11.03
N GLY A 93 -19.44 -2.09 -12.00
CA GLY A 93 -19.73 -2.42 -13.40
C GLY A 93 -20.57 -1.37 -14.14
N GLY A 94 -20.46 -0.10 -13.75
CA GLY A 94 -21.25 0.98 -14.35
C GLY A 94 -20.78 1.29 -15.77
N VAL A 95 -21.71 1.50 -16.72
CA VAL A 95 -21.38 1.81 -18.13
C VAL A 95 -20.44 3.03 -18.30
N GLY A 96 -20.48 3.98 -17.35
CA GLY A 96 -19.64 5.17 -17.33
C GLY A 96 -18.44 5.13 -16.37
N GLU A 97 -18.07 3.95 -15.86
CA GLU A 97 -17.04 3.81 -14.82
C GLU A 97 -15.68 4.39 -15.22
N LYS A 98 -15.28 4.21 -16.48
CA LYS A 98 -14.06 4.81 -17.02
C LYS A 98 -13.99 6.33 -16.89
N ASP A 99 -15.14 7.00 -16.79
CA ASP A 99 -15.27 8.46 -16.74
C ASP A 99 -15.45 8.98 -15.30
N TYR A 100 -15.40 8.11 -14.28
CA TYR A 100 -15.37 8.55 -12.89
C TYR A 100 -14.10 9.38 -12.66
N SER A 101 -14.26 10.49 -11.93
CA SER A 101 -13.26 11.54 -11.74
C SER A 101 -13.06 11.95 -10.28
N GLY A 102 -14.07 11.73 -9.44
CA GLY A 102 -14.08 12.20 -8.06
C GLY A 102 -13.11 11.42 -7.16
N THR A 103 -12.70 12.07 -6.08
CA THR A 103 -11.98 11.45 -4.96
C THR A 103 -12.94 11.37 -3.79
N ALA A 104 -13.12 10.21 -3.15
CA ALA A 104 -14.06 10.13 -2.03
C ALA A 104 -13.52 10.86 -0.79
N ILE A 105 -12.29 10.59 -0.38
CA ILE A 105 -11.65 11.25 0.77
C ILE A 105 -10.24 11.72 0.39
N ASP A 106 -9.91 12.97 0.67
CA ASP A 106 -8.57 13.54 0.51
C ASP A 106 -8.09 14.13 1.85
N LEU A 107 -7.05 13.53 2.42
CA LEU A 107 -6.44 13.93 3.69
C LEU A 107 -5.14 14.67 3.41
N ALA A 108 -5.25 15.97 3.23
CA ALA A 108 -4.14 16.91 3.10
C ALA A 108 -3.83 17.58 4.46
N GLY A 109 -3.79 16.77 5.50
CA GLY A 109 -3.48 17.09 6.88
C GLY A 109 -2.99 15.84 7.63
N ASN A 110 -2.54 16.02 8.86
CA ASN A 110 -1.91 14.95 9.64
C ASN A 110 -2.85 14.40 10.72
N ASP A 111 -2.51 13.24 11.27
CA ASP A 111 -3.16 12.66 12.46
C ASP A 111 -4.68 12.42 12.33
N ASN A 112 -5.18 12.24 11.10
CA ASN A 112 -6.58 11.96 10.86
C ASN A 112 -6.86 10.46 10.88
N VAL A 113 -8.12 10.10 11.13
CA VAL A 113 -8.58 8.71 11.11
C VAL A 113 -9.77 8.58 10.18
N VAL A 114 -9.70 7.60 9.30
CA VAL A 114 -10.86 7.10 8.56
C VAL A 114 -11.11 5.66 9.00
N THR A 115 -12.33 5.37 9.44
CA THR A 115 -12.67 4.01 9.84
C THR A 115 -14.08 3.59 9.47
N ASP A 116 -14.27 2.31 9.17
CA ASP A 116 -15.57 1.72 8.85
C ASP A 116 -16.26 2.39 7.64
N ALA A 117 -15.50 2.80 6.62
CA ALA A 117 -16.05 3.50 5.46
C ALA A 117 -16.17 2.61 4.24
N VAL A 118 -17.25 2.81 3.47
CA VAL A 118 -17.47 2.14 2.19
C VAL A 118 -17.37 3.17 1.08
N ILE A 119 -16.45 2.93 0.15
CA ILE A 119 -16.14 3.83 -0.93
C ILE A 119 -16.41 3.14 -2.26
N PHE A 120 -17.26 3.78 -3.06
CA PHE A 120 -17.77 3.20 -4.30
C PHE A 120 -17.78 4.21 -5.43
N SER A 121 -17.58 3.73 -6.65
CA SER A 121 -17.81 4.49 -7.89
C SER A 121 -17.14 5.87 -7.96
N SER A 122 -16.00 6.08 -7.29
CA SER A 122 -15.11 7.23 -7.42
C SER A 122 -13.86 6.87 -8.23
N ALA A 123 -13.14 7.86 -8.78
CA ALA A 123 -11.85 7.59 -9.45
C ALA A 123 -10.79 7.14 -8.44
N ILE A 124 -10.73 7.85 -7.32
CA ILE A 124 -9.84 7.52 -6.20
C ILE A 124 -10.68 7.34 -4.94
N GLY A 125 -10.40 6.30 -4.16
CA GLY A 125 -11.08 6.08 -2.90
C GLY A 125 -10.58 7.06 -1.84
N VAL A 126 -9.35 6.87 -1.39
CA VAL A 126 -8.69 7.74 -0.40
C VAL A 126 -7.36 8.26 -0.93
N VAL A 127 -7.09 9.55 -0.75
CA VAL A 127 -5.76 10.15 -0.95
C VAL A 127 -5.21 10.55 0.41
N LEU A 128 -4.01 10.06 0.74
CA LEU A 128 -3.21 10.49 1.89
C LEU A 128 -2.09 11.38 1.38
N ARG A 129 -2.13 12.67 1.74
CA ARG A 129 -1.02 13.61 1.49
C ARG A 129 -0.29 13.96 2.77
N GLY A 130 -0.98 13.98 3.91
CA GLY A 130 -0.35 14.21 5.21
C GLY A 130 0.18 12.94 5.88
N GLN A 131 0.83 13.15 7.01
CA GLN A 131 1.53 12.13 7.77
C GLN A 131 0.67 11.58 8.91
N ALA A 132 1.04 10.39 9.38
CA ALA A 132 0.49 9.78 10.60
C ALA A 132 -1.04 9.57 10.62
N ASN A 133 -1.69 9.50 9.46
CA ASN A 133 -3.10 9.15 9.38
C ASN A 133 -3.30 7.63 9.54
N MET A 134 -4.51 7.25 9.97
CA MET A 134 -4.91 5.85 10.12
C MET A 134 -6.13 5.54 9.26
N LEU A 135 -6.02 4.54 8.41
CA LEU A 135 -7.12 3.95 7.65
C LEU A 135 -7.39 2.54 8.20
N ARG A 136 -8.62 2.31 8.66
CA ARG A 136 -9.02 1.01 9.23
C ARG A 136 -10.39 0.56 8.74
N ASN A 137 -10.53 -0.69 8.31
CA ASN A 137 -11.83 -1.23 7.90
C ASN A 137 -12.49 -0.41 6.77
N ILE A 138 -11.69 -0.10 5.75
CA ILE A 138 -12.17 0.63 4.56
C ILE A 138 -12.43 -0.38 3.45
N HIS A 139 -13.63 -0.34 2.87
CA HIS A 139 -13.96 -1.10 1.67
C HIS A 139 -13.90 -0.20 0.44
N THR A 140 -12.94 -0.42 -0.46
CA THR A 140 -12.79 0.30 -1.72
C THR A 140 -13.22 -0.58 -2.89
N TYR A 141 -14.46 -0.41 -3.35
CA TYR A 141 -14.94 -0.93 -4.65
C TYR A 141 -15.26 0.21 -5.61
N ASN A 142 -14.37 1.21 -5.61
CA ASN A 142 -14.41 2.30 -6.56
C ASN A 142 -13.85 1.87 -7.92
N LYS A 143 -13.69 2.83 -8.85
CA LYS A 143 -13.23 2.60 -10.23
C LYS A 143 -12.12 1.54 -10.29
N GLU A 144 -12.31 0.52 -11.13
CA GLU A 144 -11.33 -0.56 -11.29
C GLU A 144 -9.95 -0.03 -11.76
N ARG A 145 -8.87 -0.72 -11.38
CA ARG A 145 -7.51 -0.30 -11.77
C ARG A 145 -7.32 -0.28 -13.29
N ILE A 146 -8.01 -1.16 -14.02
CA ILE A 146 -7.92 -1.24 -15.48
C ILE A 146 -8.41 0.03 -16.18
N PHE A 147 -9.26 0.82 -15.50
CA PHE A 147 -9.72 2.13 -15.97
C PHE A 147 -8.92 3.28 -15.33
N GLY A 148 -7.84 2.98 -14.61
CA GLY A 148 -7.00 3.94 -13.91
C GLY A 148 -7.53 4.35 -12.53
N GLY A 149 -8.45 3.57 -11.95
CA GLY A 149 -8.92 3.84 -10.59
C GLY A 149 -7.93 3.37 -9.52
N ILE A 150 -7.94 4.05 -8.38
CA ILE A 150 -7.05 3.78 -7.24
C ILE A 150 -7.91 3.65 -5.97
N GLY A 151 -7.73 2.59 -5.20
CA GLY A 151 -8.43 2.43 -3.93
C GLY A 151 -7.89 3.40 -2.90
N ILE A 152 -6.58 3.31 -2.64
CA ILE A 152 -5.88 4.18 -1.69
C ILE A 152 -4.59 4.67 -2.35
N LEU A 153 -4.39 5.98 -2.39
CA LEU A 153 -3.18 6.63 -2.88
C LEU A 153 -2.44 7.28 -1.71
N VAL A 154 -1.21 6.88 -1.46
CA VAL A 154 -0.31 7.52 -0.51
C VAL A 154 0.73 8.30 -1.31
N ARG A 155 0.73 9.62 -1.16
CA ARG A 155 1.67 10.50 -1.86
C ARG A 155 3.07 10.41 -1.25
N ALA A 156 4.07 10.79 -2.04
CA ALA A 156 5.42 11.00 -1.53
C ALA A 156 5.38 11.97 -0.34
N PHE A 157 6.19 11.71 0.69
CA PHE A 157 6.26 12.46 1.96
C PHE A 157 5.07 12.31 2.91
N ALA A 158 4.02 11.56 2.54
CA ALA A 158 2.94 11.15 3.44
C ALA A 158 3.40 9.97 4.31
N ASP A 159 4.39 10.19 5.17
CA ASP A 159 5.02 9.17 6.00
C ASP A 159 4.15 8.75 7.20
N TYR A 160 4.49 7.64 7.86
CA TYR A 160 3.87 7.18 9.12
C TYR A 160 2.38 6.77 9.04
N ASN A 161 1.83 6.65 7.83
CA ASN A 161 0.44 6.23 7.65
C ASN A 161 0.26 4.72 7.89
N ARG A 162 -0.87 4.36 8.50
CA ARG A 162 -1.23 2.96 8.78
C ARG A 162 -2.52 2.59 8.04
N ILE A 163 -2.48 1.51 7.28
CA ILE A 163 -3.60 0.99 6.50
C ILE A 163 -3.87 -0.44 6.96
N THR A 164 -5.01 -0.67 7.60
CA THR A 164 -5.27 -1.91 8.33
C THR A 164 -6.69 -2.42 8.10
N ASP A 165 -6.87 -3.73 8.08
CA ASP A 165 -8.20 -4.36 8.04
C ASP A 165 -9.06 -3.94 6.83
N CYS A 166 -8.45 -3.51 5.72
CA CYS A 166 -9.18 -3.00 4.56
C CYS A 166 -9.65 -4.12 3.63
N PHE A 167 -10.71 -3.86 2.87
CA PHE A 167 -11.14 -4.67 1.74
C PHE A 167 -10.95 -3.86 0.45
N VAL A 168 -9.99 -4.27 -0.38
CA VAL A 168 -9.62 -3.62 -1.64
C VAL A 168 -10.15 -4.45 -2.81
N ASP A 169 -11.11 -3.93 -3.55
CA ASP A 169 -11.89 -4.68 -4.54
C ASP A 169 -11.64 -4.15 -5.97
N TYR A 170 -10.92 -4.93 -6.79
CA TYR A 170 -10.51 -4.63 -8.19
C TYR A 170 -9.66 -3.36 -8.43
N ASN A 171 -9.28 -2.62 -7.39
CA ASN A 171 -8.40 -1.44 -7.45
C ASN A 171 -7.11 -1.65 -6.62
N SER A 172 -6.19 -0.69 -6.68
CA SER A 172 -4.86 -0.82 -6.04
C SER A 172 -4.70 0.09 -4.82
N ILE A 173 -3.85 -0.33 -3.88
CA ILE A 173 -3.16 0.62 -3.00
C ILE A 173 -1.88 1.05 -3.70
N VAL A 174 -1.71 2.35 -3.94
CA VAL A 174 -0.54 2.92 -4.61
C VAL A 174 0.25 3.75 -3.61
N LEU A 175 1.53 3.45 -3.46
CA LEU A 175 2.45 4.16 -2.57
C LEU A 175 3.54 4.85 -3.40
N GLU A 176 3.60 6.18 -3.35
CA GLU A 176 4.65 6.98 -3.97
C GLU A 176 5.79 7.21 -2.95
N ASP A 177 7.01 6.73 -3.25
CA ASP A 177 8.18 6.78 -2.36
C ASP A 177 7.88 6.52 -0.85
N PRO A 178 7.30 5.37 -0.48
CA PRO A 178 6.79 5.15 0.88
C PRO A 178 7.88 5.15 1.95
N ARG A 179 7.59 5.83 3.07
CA ARG A 179 8.41 5.75 4.28
C ARG A 179 7.57 5.55 5.53
N PHE A 180 7.97 4.60 6.38
CA PHE A 180 7.30 4.30 7.65
C PHE A 180 5.81 3.93 7.47
N ILE A 181 5.48 3.17 6.43
CA ILE A 181 4.10 2.80 6.10
C ILE A 181 3.82 1.36 6.51
N GLN A 182 2.61 1.11 7.02
CA GLN A 182 2.13 -0.24 7.29
C GLN A 182 0.86 -0.55 6.50
N ILE A 183 0.83 -1.70 5.84
CA ILE A 183 -0.34 -2.33 5.21
C ILE A 183 -0.50 -3.73 5.80
N THR A 184 -1.55 -3.96 6.58
CA THR A 184 -1.73 -5.27 7.21
C THR A 184 -3.18 -5.71 7.38
N ASN A 185 -3.37 -7.03 7.53
CA ASN A 185 -4.64 -7.70 7.77
C ASN A 185 -5.74 -7.33 6.76
N SER A 186 -5.36 -7.02 5.51
CA SER A 186 -6.30 -6.58 4.48
C SER A 186 -6.62 -7.70 3.48
N PHE A 187 -7.81 -7.64 2.90
CA PHE A 187 -8.26 -8.53 1.84
C PHE A 187 -8.25 -7.81 0.49
N PHE A 188 -7.62 -8.42 -0.52
CA PHE A 188 -7.53 -7.90 -1.88
C PHE A 188 -8.25 -8.85 -2.85
N LEU A 189 -9.18 -8.35 -3.65
CA LEU A 189 -9.99 -9.14 -4.59
C LEU A 189 -9.79 -8.71 -6.05
N GLY A 190 -9.83 -9.68 -6.97
CA GLY A 190 -9.79 -9.42 -8.41
C GLY A 190 -8.38 -9.07 -8.88
N TYR A 191 -8.19 -7.91 -9.51
CA TYR A 191 -6.85 -7.43 -9.88
C TYR A 191 -6.21 -6.54 -8.80
N ALA A 192 -6.76 -6.54 -7.58
CA ALA A 192 -6.29 -5.68 -6.51
C ALA A 192 -4.88 -6.08 -6.04
N ASN A 193 -4.01 -5.08 -5.90
CA ASN A 193 -2.61 -5.27 -5.51
C ASN A 193 -2.08 -4.03 -4.76
N VAL A 194 -0.85 -4.14 -4.27
CA VAL A 194 -0.07 -2.98 -3.80
C VAL A 194 0.93 -2.59 -4.89
N VAL A 195 0.98 -1.31 -5.24
CA VAL A 195 1.92 -0.75 -6.21
C VAL A 195 2.87 0.18 -5.48
N LEU A 196 4.16 -0.10 -5.58
CA LEU A 196 5.24 0.73 -5.07
C LEU A 196 5.79 1.54 -6.23
N LYS A 197 5.54 2.85 -6.22
CA LYS A 197 5.88 3.75 -7.31
C LYS A 197 7.02 4.68 -6.92
N ALA A 198 8.13 4.59 -7.65
CA ALA A 198 9.26 5.48 -7.49
C ALA A 198 8.94 6.85 -8.10
N VAL A 199 9.09 7.91 -7.29
CA VAL A 199 9.07 9.31 -7.75
C VAL A 199 10.47 9.90 -7.66
N LYS A 200 11.12 9.74 -6.50
CA LYS A 200 12.52 10.03 -6.21
C LYS A 200 13.33 8.75 -5.92
N GLY A 201 12.67 7.59 -5.91
CA GLY A 201 13.32 6.28 -5.79
C GLY A 201 13.65 5.89 -4.35
N ARG A 202 12.85 6.34 -3.38
CA ARG A 202 13.04 6.07 -1.95
C ARG A 202 11.99 5.12 -1.40
N LEU A 203 12.41 4.15 -0.61
CA LEU A 203 11.54 3.15 -0.01
C LEU A 203 12.13 2.67 1.32
N GLU A 204 11.50 3.08 2.43
CA GLU A 204 12.08 2.94 3.77
C GLU A 204 11.03 2.47 4.80
N ALA A 205 11.40 1.55 5.70
CA ALA A 205 10.55 1.17 6.83
C ALA A 205 9.10 0.83 6.42
N LEU A 206 8.94 0.10 5.31
CA LEU A 206 7.65 -0.31 4.75
C LEU A 206 7.32 -1.74 5.19
N SER A 207 6.12 -1.94 5.72
CA SER A 207 5.59 -3.25 6.06
C SER A 207 4.32 -3.55 5.26
N ILE A 208 4.33 -4.61 4.46
CA ILE A 208 3.15 -5.16 3.77
C ILE A 208 3.04 -6.61 4.24
N THR A 209 2.25 -6.85 5.28
CA THR A 209 2.22 -8.17 5.94
C THR A 209 0.84 -8.67 6.28
N ASP A 210 0.71 -9.99 6.34
CA ASP A 210 -0.50 -10.66 6.85
C ASP A 210 -1.76 -10.32 6.04
N ASN A 211 -1.61 -10.05 4.74
CA ASN A 211 -2.73 -9.78 3.83
C ASN A 211 -3.12 -11.04 3.05
N PHE A 212 -4.39 -11.11 2.62
CA PHE A 212 -4.90 -12.17 1.75
C PHE A 212 -5.29 -11.59 0.39
N PHE A 213 -4.72 -12.16 -0.68
CA PHE A 213 -5.00 -11.79 -2.06
C PHE A 213 -5.76 -12.90 -2.75
N ARG A 214 -6.92 -12.60 -3.31
CA ARG A 214 -7.69 -13.50 -4.17
C ARG A 214 -7.76 -12.90 -5.56
N GLY A 215 -6.79 -13.27 -6.39
CA GLY A 215 -6.73 -12.79 -7.74
C GLY A 215 -7.53 -13.60 -8.74
N ILE A 216 -7.52 -13.11 -9.97
CA ILE A 216 -8.12 -13.74 -11.15
C ILE A 216 -7.09 -14.01 -12.26
N ASP A 217 -5.82 -13.67 -12.03
CA ASP A 217 -4.67 -13.95 -12.89
C ASP A 217 -3.38 -14.17 -12.06
N MET A 218 -2.26 -14.51 -12.69
CA MET A 218 -1.01 -14.73 -11.94
C MET A 218 -0.21 -13.44 -11.69
N ALA A 219 -0.84 -12.25 -11.70
CA ALA A 219 -0.17 -10.98 -11.45
C ALA A 219 0.46 -10.95 -10.04
N PRO A 220 1.54 -10.18 -9.84
CA PRO A 220 2.17 -10.06 -8.53
C PRO A 220 1.30 -9.25 -7.55
N VAL A 221 1.23 -9.72 -6.31
CA VAL A 221 0.48 -9.04 -5.22
C VAL A 221 1.11 -7.71 -4.80
N VAL A 222 2.42 -7.56 -5.03
CA VAL A 222 3.17 -6.31 -4.89
C VAL A 222 3.92 -6.04 -6.19
N GLU A 223 3.71 -4.87 -6.78
CA GLU A 223 4.29 -4.42 -8.05
C GLU A 223 5.27 -3.27 -7.80
N LEU A 224 6.42 -3.28 -8.48
CA LEU A 224 7.35 -2.14 -8.52
C LEU A 224 7.10 -1.34 -9.81
N GLN A 225 6.96 -0.03 -9.68
CA GLN A 225 6.88 0.91 -10.81
C GLN A 225 7.98 1.94 -10.71
N GLY A 226 8.86 1.97 -11.71
CA GLY A 226 10.06 2.80 -11.69
C GLY A 226 11.21 2.14 -10.92
N GLU A 227 12.29 2.90 -10.72
CA GLU A 227 13.53 2.43 -10.09
C GLU A 227 13.68 3.00 -8.68
N PHE A 228 13.91 2.12 -7.71
CA PHE A 228 14.24 2.50 -6.34
C PHE A 228 15.75 2.39 -6.13
N THR A 229 16.40 3.50 -5.82
CA THR A 229 17.85 3.58 -5.56
C THR A 229 18.18 3.52 -4.08
N GLU A 230 17.23 3.88 -3.22
CA GLU A 230 17.35 3.83 -1.76
C GLU A 230 16.25 2.93 -1.20
N VAL A 231 16.61 1.69 -0.83
CA VAL A 231 15.70 0.67 -0.28
C VAL A 231 16.24 0.18 1.06
N ARG A 232 15.47 0.34 2.13
CA ARG A 232 15.88 -0.01 3.51
C ARG A 232 14.71 -0.46 4.37
N ASP A 233 14.93 -1.45 5.25
CA ASP A 233 13.97 -1.86 6.29
C ASP A 233 12.58 -2.20 5.73
N VAL A 234 12.53 -2.97 4.64
CA VAL A 234 11.28 -3.31 3.94
C VAL A 234 10.91 -4.77 4.16
N ALA A 235 9.72 -4.98 4.71
CA ALA A 235 9.15 -6.28 5.01
C ALA A 235 7.89 -6.50 4.17
N VAL A 236 8.01 -7.34 3.14
CA VAL A 236 6.86 -7.89 2.42
C VAL A 236 6.79 -9.36 2.78
N GLU A 237 5.94 -9.72 3.73
CA GLU A 237 6.01 -11.05 4.35
C GLU A 237 4.63 -11.56 4.78
N ARG A 238 4.50 -12.89 4.94
CA ARG A 238 3.29 -13.54 5.47
C ARG A 238 1.99 -13.20 4.71
N ASN A 239 2.12 -12.71 3.48
CA ASN A 239 0.99 -12.52 2.58
C ASN A 239 0.61 -13.86 1.96
N GLN A 240 -0.68 -14.12 1.87
CA GLN A 240 -1.23 -15.30 1.25
C GLN A 240 -1.91 -14.92 -0.06
N ALA A 241 -1.76 -15.74 -1.09
CA ALA A 241 -2.40 -15.48 -2.38
C ALA A 241 -3.07 -16.73 -2.95
N TRP A 242 -4.24 -16.53 -3.54
CA TRP A 242 -4.93 -17.49 -4.40
C TRP A 242 -5.07 -16.90 -5.78
N ASN A 243 -4.64 -17.62 -6.84
CA ASN A 243 -4.61 -17.10 -8.21
C ASN A 243 -3.97 -15.71 -8.26
N SER A 244 -2.77 -15.57 -7.71
CA SER A 244 -1.85 -14.42 -7.85
C SER A 244 -0.44 -14.88 -7.47
N THR A 245 0.57 -14.09 -7.80
CA THR A 245 1.97 -14.40 -7.43
C THR A 245 2.36 -13.67 -6.15
N VAL A 246 2.64 -14.42 -5.08
CA VAL A 246 3.20 -13.85 -3.84
C VAL A 246 4.58 -13.26 -4.12
N LYS A 247 4.81 -12.05 -3.60
CA LYS A 247 6.13 -11.41 -3.54
C LYS A 247 6.57 -11.31 -2.09
N SER A 248 7.89 -11.36 -1.86
CA SER A 248 8.47 -11.32 -0.53
C SER A 248 9.83 -10.61 -0.53
N THR A 249 10.23 -10.03 0.59
CA THR A 249 11.61 -9.55 0.81
C THR A 249 12.50 -10.56 1.53
N SER A 250 11.90 -11.64 2.04
CA SER A 250 12.62 -12.79 2.60
C SER A 250 12.09 -14.10 2.01
N ALA A 251 12.95 -15.11 1.83
CA ALA A 251 12.52 -16.39 1.29
C ALA A 251 13.38 -17.56 1.78
N LYS A 252 12.78 -18.76 1.78
CA LYS A 252 13.46 -20.02 2.10
C LYS A 252 13.19 -21.07 1.04
N THR A 253 14.20 -21.83 0.68
CA THR A 253 14.05 -23.02 -0.18
C THR A 253 14.91 -24.18 0.30
N VAL A 254 14.53 -25.39 -0.07
CA VAL A 254 15.25 -26.63 0.26
C VAL A 254 15.48 -27.42 -1.02
N LEU A 255 16.72 -27.79 -1.27
CA LEU A 255 17.16 -28.52 -2.45
C LEU A 255 17.76 -29.85 -2.02
N ALA A 256 17.06 -30.95 -2.28
CA ALA A 256 17.56 -32.30 -2.04
C ALA A 256 18.01 -32.94 -3.36
N ARG A 257 19.30 -33.17 -3.54
CA ARG A 257 19.85 -33.86 -4.72
C ARG A 257 21.24 -34.44 -4.47
N LYS A 258 21.61 -35.40 -5.31
CA LYS A 258 22.99 -35.87 -5.48
C LYS A 258 23.71 -35.02 -6.53
N GLY A 259 24.91 -34.55 -6.23
CA GLY A 259 25.72 -33.76 -7.16
C GLY A 259 26.80 -32.96 -6.46
N THR A 260 27.35 -31.98 -7.18
CA THR A 260 28.37 -31.04 -6.69
C THR A 260 27.87 -29.61 -6.59
N LYS A 261 26.60 -29.35 -6.98
CA LYS A 261 26.05 -28.01 -7.14
C LYS A 261 24.55 -27.96 -6.82
N TRP A 262 24.16 -26.99 -6.01
CA TRP A 262 22.78 -26.66 -5.65
C TRP A 262 22.53 -25.19 -5.96
N VAL A 263 21.50 -24.90 -6.77
CA VAL A 263 21.14 -23.54 -7.17
C VAL A 263 19.78 -23.21 -6.58
N ALA A 264 19.76 -22.36 -5.57
CA ALA A 264 18.55 -21.83 -4.97
C ALA A 264 18.14 -20.58 -5.75
N ASP A 265 17.08 -20.68 -6.55
CA ASP A 265 16.57 -19.58 -7.37
C ASP A 265 15.33 -18.96 -6.74
N PHE A 266 15.45 -17.70 -6.32
CA PHE A 266 14.38 -16.95 -5.68
C PHE A 266 13.77 -15.88 -6.58
N SER A 267 14.11 -15.84 -7.88
CA SER A 267 13.70 -14.79 -8.82
C SER A 267 12.19 -14.61 -8.93
N LYS A 268 11.42 -15.69 -8.73
CA LYS A 268 9.95 -15.64 -8.79
C LYS A 268 9.34 -15.04 -7.52
N VAL A 269 9.99 -15.19 -6.38
CA VAL A 269 9.46 -14.84 -5.05
C VAL A 269 9.97 -13.49 -4.58
N LEU A 270 11.26 -13.20 -4.75
CA LEU A 270 11.84 -11.94 -4.29
C LEU A 270 11.23 -10.75 -5.05
N LEU A 271 11.03 -9.67 -4.31
CA LEU A 271 10.42 -8.44 -4.81
C LEU A 271 11.43 -7.64 -5.63
N PHE A 272 12.61 -7.38 -5.08
CA PHE A 272 13.63 -6.57 -5.75
C PHE A 272 14.50 -7.43 -6.66
N PRO A 273 14.84 -6.96 -7.87
CA PRO A 273 15.80 -7.65 -8.72
C PRO A 273 17.20 -7.56 -8.13
N ASP A 274 17.90 -8.69 -8.09
CA ASP A 274 19.33 -8.79 -7.75
C ASP A 274 19.77 -8.05 -6.47
N LYS A 275 18.96 -8.16 -5.42
CA LYS A 275 19.18 -7.46 -4.15
C LYS A 275 19.09 -8.44 -2.99
N ILE A 276 19.93 -9.47 -2.97
CA ILE A 276 20.09 -10.31 -1.77
C ILE A 276 21.18 -9.62 -0.93
N GLU A 277 20.79 -9.01 0.19
CA GLU A 277 21.73 -8.37 1.13
C GLU A 277 22.31 -9.38 2.11
N TYR A 278 21.51 -10.37 2.48
CA TYR A 278 21.92 -11.40 3.41
C TYR A 278 21.41 -12.78 3.01
N PHE A 279 22.19 -13.81 3.31
CA PHE A 279 21.75 -15.20 3.18
C PHE A 279 22.38 -16.10 4.25
N GLN A 280 21.69 -17.19 4.54
CA GLN A 280 22.19 -18.30 5.33
C GLN A 280 21.92 -19.61 4.59
N TYR A 281 22.80 -20.60 4.76
CA TYR A 281 22.53 -21.95 4.29
C TYR A 281 22.94 -23.00 5.31
N SER A 282 22.29 -24.16 5.22
CA SER A 282 22.71 -25.39 5.88
C SER A 282 22.91 -26.48 4.84
N PHE A 283 23.83 -27.40 5.14
CA PHE A 283 24.22 -28.49 4.26
C PHE A 283 24.17 -29.81 5.04
N LEU A 284 23.20 -30.66 4.71
CA LEU A 284 22.98 -31.95 5.35
C LEU A 284 23.30 -33.08 4.36
N VAL A 285 24.32 -33.88 4.65
CA VAL A 285 24.63 -35.09 3.86
C VAL A 285 23.83 -36.27 4.39
N LYS A 286 23.12 -36.99 3.52
CA LYS A 286 22.19 -38.05 3.94
C LYS A 286 22.87 -39.33 4.43
N GLU A 287 23.94 -39.75 3.75
CA GLU A 287 24.56 -41.06 3.99
C GLU A 287 26.08 -40.98 3.78
N SER A 288 26.80 -40.34 4.71
CA SER A 288 28.26 -40.25 4.65
C SER A 288 28.88 -40.21 6.04
N SER A 289 30.02 -40.88 6.20
CA SER A 289 30.89 -40.76 7.38
C SER A 289 31.78 -39.50 7.35
N ARG A 290 31.75 -38.72 6.26
CA ARG A 290 32.54 -37.50 6.07
C ARG A 290 31.71 -36.37 5.46
N MET A 291 31.82 -35.17 6.01
CA MET A 291 31.27 -33.96 5.39
C MET A 291 32.23 -33.50 4.27
N PRO A 292 31.77 -33.34 3.02
CA PRO A 292 32.59 -32.75 1.97
C PRO A 292 32.87 -31.27 2.29
N ILE A 293 34.00 -30.75 1.80
CA ILE A 293 34.20 -29.29 1.78
C ILE A 293 33.13 -28.69 0.87
N HIS A 294 32.43 -27.67 1.38
CA HIS A 294 31.36 -26.98 0.67
C HIS A 294 31.39 -25.48 0.95
N ALA A 295 30.95 -24.68 0.00
CA ALA A 295 30.83 -23.23 0.15
C ALA A 295 29.71 -22.68 -0.73
N ALA A 296 29.18 -21.51 -0.35
CA ALA A 296 28.46 -20.67 -1.30
C ALA A 296 29.47 -20.00 -2.24
N THR A 297 29.29 -20.14 -3.55
CA THR A 297 30.25 -19.66 -4.56
C THR A 297 29.72 -18.51 -5.41
N ALA A 298 28.40 -18.27 -5.41
CA ALA A 298 27.81 -17.11 -6.06
C ALA A 298 26.49 -16.69 -5.39
N VAL A 299 26.29 -15.37 -5.30
CA VAL A 299 25.02 -14.72 -4.92
C VAL A 299 24.77 -13.62 -5.94
N ALA A 300 23.93 -13.90 -6.94
CA ALA A 300 23.64 -12.98 -8.03
C ALA A 300 22.34 -13.36 -8.75
N GLY A 301 21.64 -12.40 -9.33
CA GLY A 301 20.39 -12.58 -10.05
C GLY A 301 19.31 -13.24 -9.21
N ASN A 302 19.23 -12.90 -7.91
CA ASN A 302 18.35 -13.55 -6.92
C ASN A 302 18.57 -15.06 -6.77
N LYS A 303 19.80 -15.53 -7.04
CA LYS A 303 20.19 -16.93 -6.89
C LYS A 303 21.34 -17.07 -5.92
N VAL A 304 21.30 -18.12 -5.12
CA VAL A 304 22.43 -18.56 -4.28
C VAL A 304 22.92 -19.91 -4.81
N VAL A 305 24.21 -19.99 -5.10
CA VAL A 305 24.87 -21.21 -5.57
C VAL A 305 25.73 -21.77 -4.45
N VAL A 306 25.45 -23.01 -4.06
CA VAL A 306 26.26 -23.79 -3.12
C VAL A 306 26.92 -24.92 -3.89
N GLU A 307 28.23 -25.08 -3.71
CA GLU A 307 29.04 -26.11 -4.37
C GLU A 307 29.86 -26.90 -3.35
N SER A 308 30.23 -28.14 -3.72
CA SER A 308 31.09 -29.02 -2.92
C SER A 308 32.26 -29.56 -3.74
N GLU A 309 33.38 -29.85 -3.08
CA GLU A 309 34.62 -30.35 -3.71
C GLU A 309 34.46 -31.73 -4.37
N GLY A 310 33.41 -32.48 -3.99
CA GLY A 310 33.07 -33.78 -4.57
C GLY A 310 31.56 -34.03 -4.57
N VAL A 311 31.15 -35.13 -5.21
CA VAL A 311 29.74 -35.52 -5.28
C VAL A 311 29.22 -35.86 -3.89
N ALA A 312 28.15 -35.19 -3.48
CA ALA A 312 27.42 -35.46 -2.25
C ALA A 312 25.93 -35.67 -2.53
N ASP A 313 25.31 -36.62 -1.83
CA ASP A 313 23.85 -36.66 -1.71
C ASP A 313 23.45 -35.82 -0.50
N ALA A 314 23.01 -34.60 -0.78
CA ALA A 314 22.79 -33.59 0.25
C ALA A 314 21.47 -32.86 0.10
N VAL A 315 20.96 -32.41 1.25
CA VAL A 315 19.87 -31.45 1.39
C VAL A 315 20.49 -30.11 1.75
N VAL A 316 20.29 -29.12 0.88
CA VAL A 316 20.75 -27.75 1.09
C VAL A 316 19.52 -26.88 1.36
N SER A 317 19.43 -26.30 2.55
CA SER A 317 18.42 -25.29 2.88
C SER A 317 19.05 -23.93 2.78
N VAL A 318 18.44 -23.01 2.03
CA VAL A 318 18.91 -21.62 1.87
C VAL A 318 17.81 -20.67 2.32
N VAL A 319 18.17 -19.66 3.10
CA VAL A 319 17.32 -18.53 3.50
C VAL A 319 17.99 -17.25 3.00
N VAL A 320 17.21 -16.33 2.44
CA VAL A 320 17.69 -15.04 1.90
C VAL A 320 16.84 -13.89 2.42
N ASP A 321 17.44 -12.71 2.47
CA ASP A 321 16.82 -11.44 2.84
C ASP A 321 17.33 -10.30 1.94
N GLN A 322 16.44 -9.39 1.55
CA GLN A 322 16.75 -8.28 0.66
C GLN A 322 16.96 -6.93 1.36
N CYS A 323 16.56 -6.77 2.62
CA CYS A 323 16.40 -5.44 3.23
C CYS A 323 16.70 -5.38 4.73
N ASN A 324 17.20 -6.45 5.35
CA ASN A 324 17.49 -6.50 6.78
C ASN A 324 18.97 -6.16 7.05
N PRO A 325 19.27 -5.03 7.72
CA PRO A 325 20.61 -4.74 8.21
C PRO A 325 20.92 -5.65 9.41
N ILE A 326 22.06 -6.33 9.38
CA ILE A 326 22.67 -6.96 10.57
C ILE A 326 23.11 -5.87 11.55
#